data_AF-A0A8J3NZB6-F1
#
_entry.id   AF-A0A8J3NZB6-F1
#
_cell.length_a   1.000
_cell.length_b   1.000
_cell.length_c   1.000
_cell.angle_alpha   90.00
_cell.angle_beta   90.00
_cell.angle_gamma   90.00
#
_symmetry.space_group_name_H-M   'P 1'
#
loop_
_entity.id
_entity.type
_entity.pdbx_description
1 polymer ?
#
loop_
_entity_poly.entity_id
_entity_poly.type
_entity_poly.pdbx_seq_one_letter_code
_entity_poly.pdbx_strand_id
1 'polypeptide(L)'
;MTDSSVQPQLKVVLSDVNAKVVQAWQSAFADTPEVEISRGSIIDRHVDAWVSPTNALGDMNGGVDAVIKRHLGAGIQLRVQRAIRDGFGGALPIGSAVCVPSGAANPKFLISTPTMSQSAENVRETLNVALACAAAFQAVHLQNERAPGSITSIALVGMGAATGKVPPQVCANLMWAGYTLFQDYSFADYDELRATICAQLGDIESRPVQRVRITPPARPAGRR
;
A
#
# COMPACT_ATOMS: atom_id res chain seq x y z
N MET A 1 -12.34 32.86 -13.59
CA MET A 1 -11.76 31.70 -14.27
C MET A 1 -11.36 30.71 -13.18
N THR A 2 -12.22 29.75 -12.92
CA THR A 2 -11.93 28.66 -11.98
C THR A 2 -11.00 27.70 -12.69
N ASP A 3 -9.72 27.76 -12.34
CA ASP A 3 -8.74 26.75 -12.71
C ASP A 3 -9.15 25.46 -12.00
N SER A 4 -9.92 24.63 -12.68
CA SER A 4 -10.16 23.25 -12.24
C SER A 4 -8.85 22.52 -12.41
N SER A 5 -7.98 22.62 -11.41
CA SER A 5 -6.79 21.79 -11.29
C SER A 5 -7.25 20.34 -11.18
N VAL A 6 -7.40 19.66 -12.31
CA VAL A 6 -7.53 18.21 -12.36
C VAL A 6 -6.26 17.69 -11.72
N GLN A 7 -6.34 17.22 -10.47
CA GLN A 7 -5.22 16.53 -9.85
C GLN A 7 -4.86 15.36 -10.78
N PRO A 8 -3.60 15.23 -11.23
CA PRO A 8 -3.22 14.16 -12.13
C PRO A 8 -3.57 12.82 -11.47
N GLN A 9 -4.38 12.02 -12.18
CA GLN A 9 -4.82 10.71 -11.69
C GLN A 9 -3.59 9.82 -11.47
N LEU A 10 -3.42 9.31 -10.25
CA LEU A 10 -2.32 8.40 -9.92
C LEU A 10 -2.44 7.13 -10.77
N LYS A 11 -1.42 6.81 -11.58
CA LYS A 11 -1.37 5.53 -12.28
C LYS A 11 -1.08 4.41 -11.28
N VAL A 12 -1.97 3.42 -11.18
CA VAL A 12 -1.80 2.27 -10.28
C VAL A 12 -1.53 1.01 -11.08
N VAL A 13 -0.47 0.29 -10.70
CA VAL A 13 -0.08 -1.00 -11.29
C VAL A 13 -0.11 -2.08 -10.21
N LEU A 14 -0.86 -3.15 -10.41
CA LEU A 14 -0.78 -4.38 -9.62
C LEU A 14 0.05 -5.40 -10.39
N SER A 15 1.15 -5.85 -9.79
CA SER A 15 2.06 -6.82 -10.43
C SER A 15 2.47 -7.90 -9.46
N ASP A 16 2.22 -9.17 -9.81
CA ASP A 16 2.66 -10.30 -9.00
C ASP A 16 3.08 -11.49 -9.88
N VAL A 17 4.03 -12.28 -9.39
CA VAL A 17 4.49 -13.50 -10.06
C VAL A 17 3.48 -14.65 -9.88
N ASN A 18 2.66 -14.58 -8.82
CA ASN A 18 1.65 -15.56 -8.48
C ASN A 18 0.37 -15.35 -9.31
N ALA A 19 0.14 -16.26 -10.26
CA ALA A 19 -1.03 -16.22 -11.14
C ALA A 19 -2.38 -16.22 -10.38
N LYS A 20 -2.46 -16.85 -9.20
CA LYS A 20 -3.70 -16.88 -8.41
C LYS A 20 -4.04 -15.51 -7.82
N VAL A 21 -3.03 -14.72 -7.45
CA VAL A 21 -3.20 -13.34 -6.97
C VAL A 21 -3.64 -12.45 -8.14
N VAL A 22 -2.96 -12.57 -9.28
CA VAL A 22 -3.31 -11.83 -10.50
C VAL A 22 -4.76 -12.09 -10.93
N GLN A 23 -5.18 -13.36 -10.94
CA GLN A 23 -6.56 -13.74 -11.27
C GLN A 23 -7.56 -13.17 -10.27
N ALA A 24 -7.25 -13.22 -8.96
CA ALA A 24 -8.11 -12.65 -7.93
C ALA A 24 -8.27 -11.13 -8.07
N TRP A 25 -7.20 -10.41 -8.44
CA TRP A 25 -7.29 -8.98 -8.75
C TRP A 25 -8.16 -8.70 -9.96
N GLN A 26 -8.03 -9.48 -11.04
CA GLN A 26 -8.88 -9.31 -12.23
C GLN A 26 -10.38 -9.40 -11.86
N SER A 27 -10.75 -10.27 -10.93
CA SER A 27 -12.12 -10.33 -10.41
C SER A 27 -12.47 -9.16 -9.48
N ALA A 28 -11.59 -8.82 -8.53
CA ALA A 28 -11.87 -7.79 -7.52
C ALA A 28 -11.88 -6.36 -8.08
N PHE A 29 -11.13 -6.09 -9.15
CA PHE A 29 -10.97 -4.79 -9.81
C PHE A 29 -11.66 -4.75 -11.19
N ALA A 30 -12.58 -5.66 -11.49
CA ALA A 30 -13.22 -5.78 -12.80
C ALA A 30 -13.96 -4.51 -13.28
N ASP A 31 -14.41 -3.67 -12.35
CA ASP A 31 -15.07 -2.37 -12.58
C ASP A 31 -14.13 -1.16 -12.39
N THR A 32 -12.82 -1.40 -12.32
CA THR A 32 -11.77 -0.40 -12.09
C THR A 32 -10.75 -0.43 -13.24
N PRO A 33 -11.15 -0.08 -14.48
CA PRO A 33 -10.33 -0.26 -15.68
C PRO A 33 -9.05 0.58 -15.69
N GLU A 34 -8.94 1.60 -14.85
CA GLU A 34 -7.75 2.44 -14.70
C GLU A 34 -6.58 1.75 -13.96
N VAL A 35 -6.84 0.64 -13.26
CA VAL A 35 -5.81 -0.14 -12.56
C VAL A 35 -5.18 -1.14 -13.54
N GLU A 36 -3.89 -0.99 -13.81
CA GLU A 36 -3.13 -1.91 -14.67
C GLU A 36 -2.80 -3.18 -13.88
N ILE A 37 -3.31 -4.34 -14.33
CA ILE A 37 -3.02 -5.63 -13.69
C ILE A 37 -2.11 -6.44 -14.61
N SER A 38 -0.96 -6.87 -14.10
CA SER A 38 0.02 -7.63 -14.86
C SER A 38 0.59 -8.80 -14.05
N ARG A 39 0.94 -9.89 -14.74
CA ARG A 39 1.74 -10.96 -14.14
C ARG A 39 3.21 -10.67 -14.41
N GLY A 40 4.01 -10.55 -13.35
CA GLY A 40 5.42 -10.19 -13.48
C GLY A 40 6.04 -9.82 -12.13
N SER A 41 7.34 -9.52 -12.15
CA SER A 41 8.01 -9.01 -10.97
C SER A 41 7.80 -7.50 -10.86
N ILE A 42 7.69 -6.99 -9.62
CA ILE A 42 7.60 -5.56 -9.37
C ILE A 42 8.83 -4.81 -9.93
N ILE A 43 9.98 -5.47 -9.99
CA ILE A 43 11.23 -4.85 -10.49
C ILE A 43 11.19 -4.56 -11.99
N ASP A 44 10.29 -5.20 -12.73
CA ASP A 44 10.09 -4.96 -14.16
C ASP A 44 9.13 -3.78 -14.40
N ARG A 45 8.58 -3.17 -13.35
CA ARG A 45 7.62 -2.06 -13.46
C ARG A 45 8.36 -0.73 -13.43
N HIS A 46 8.17 0.06 -14.48
CA HIS A 46 8.65 1.43 -14.57
C HIS A 46 7.59 2.39 -14.02
N VAL A 47 7.76 2.78 -12.76
CA VAL A 47 6.85 3.65 -12.01
C VAL A 47 7.64 4.51 -11.01
N ASP A 48 7.04 5.58 -10.50
CA ASP A 48 7.72 6.48 -9.57
C ASP A 48 7.95 5.83 -8.20
N ALA A 49 7.03 4.98 -7.74
CA ALA A 49 7.11 4.31 -6.44
C ALA A 49 6.78 2.82 -6.50
N TRP A 50 7.57 2.01 -5.80
CA TRP A 50 7.22 0.61 -5.49
C TRP A 50 6.71 0.49 -4.05
N VAL A 51 5.78 -0.41 -3.81
CA VAL A 51 5.29 -0.75 -2.47
C VAL A 51 5.90 -2.06 -1.98
N SER A 52 6.50 -2.02 -0.79
CA SER A 52 7.09 -3.14 -0.08
C SER A 52 6.23 -3.51 1.13
N PRO A 53 5.51 -4.66 1.12
CA PRO A 53 4.73 -5.13 2.25
C PRO A 53 5.60 -5.83 3.32
N THR A 54 6.34 -5.04 4.10
CA THR A 54 7.33 -5.52 5.08
C THR A 54 6.72 -6.05 6.38
N ASN A 55 7.58 -6.35 7.37
CA ASN A 55 7.22 -6.40 8.78
C ASN A 55 7.36 -5.02 9.45
N ALA A 56 6.97 -4.91 10.72
CA ALA A 56 7.04 -3.65 11.50
C ALA A 56 8.48 -3.12 11.70
N LEU A 57 9.50 -3.98 11.62
CA LEU A 57 10.91 -3.58 11.77
C LEU A 57 11.55 -3.18 10.42
N GLY A 58 10.82 -3.27 9.31
CA GLY A 58 11.33 -2.98 7.97
C GLY A 58 12.37 -3.98 7.48
N ASP A 59 12.36 -5.22 7.97
CA ASP A 59 13.28 -6.25 7.47
C ASP A 59 12.89 -6.69 6.06
N MET A 60 13.88 -6.72 5.17
CA MET A 60 13.68 -7.04 3.75
C MET A 60 14.36 -8.36 3.38
N ASN A 61 14.09 -9.42 4.14
CA ASN A 61 14.81 -10.70 4.05
C ASN A 61 14.06 -11.81 3.29
N GLY A 62 12.79 -11.63 2.96
CA GLY A 62 11.99 -12.64 2.29
C GLY A 62 11.10 -12.09 1.18
N GLY A 63 10.54 -12.98 0.37
CA GLY A 63 9.55 -12.66 -0.65
C GLY A 63 9.97 -11.51 -1.58
N VAL A 64 9.04 -10.60 -1.85
CA VAL A 64 9.27 -9.41 -2.67
C VAL A 64 10.32 -8.48 -2.04
N ASP A 65 10.38 -8.38 -0.71
CA ASP A 65 11.30 -7.45 -0.04
C ASP A 65 12.76 -7.84 -0.32
N ALA A 66 13.06 -9.15 -0.30
CA ALA A 66 14.38 -9.66 -0.67
C ALA A 66 14.74 -9.35 -2.13
N VAL A 67 13.76 -9.45 -3.04
CA VAL A 67 13.94 -9.13 -4.47
C VAL A 67 14.21 -7.63 -4.65
N ILE A 68 13.43 -6.77 -4.01
CA ILE A 68 13.62 -5.31 -4.03
C ILE A 68 14.99 -4.95 -3.45
N LYS A 69 15.36 -5.51 -2.28
CA LYS A 69 16.66 -5.25 -1.66
C LYS A 69 17.82 -5.71 -2.54
N ARG A 70 17.71 -6.86 -3.20
CA ARG A 70 18.74 -7.35 -4.14
C ARG A 70 18.88 -6.41 -5.35
N HIS A 71 17.77 -5.85 -5.83
CA HIS A 71 17.77 -4.95 -6.97
C HIS A 71 18.31 -3.54 -6.63
N LEU A 72 17.85 -2.94 -5.54
CA LEU A 72 18.24 -1.58 -5.12
C LEU A 72 19.51 -1.52 -4.25
N GLY A 73 20.01 -2.67 -3.82
CA GLY A 73 21.16 -2.80 -2.92
C GLY A 73 20.78 -2.72 -1.45
N ALA A 74 21.64 -3.28 -0.58
CA ALA A 74 21.38 -3.42 0.85
C ALA A 74 21.09 -2.09 1.60
N GLY A 75 21.56 -0.97 1.05
CA GLY A 75 21.31 0.36 1.61
C GLY A 75 19.83 0.75 1.67
N ILE A 76 18.96 0.16 0.84
CA ILE A 76 17.53 0.48 0.87
C ILE A 76 16.87 0.09 2.20
N GLN A 77 17.22 -1.07 2.75
CA GLN A 77 16.71 -1.51 4.05
C GLN A 77 17.16 -0.56 5.16
N LEU A 78 18.42 -0.10 5.13
CA LEU A 78 18.95 0.84 6.12
C LEU A 78 18.18 2.18 6.09
N ARG A 79 17.78 2.66 4.89
CA ARG A 79 16.96 3.86 4.76
C ARG A 79 15.56 3.66 5.29
N VAL A 80 14.91 2.54 4.97
CA VAL A 80 13.59 2.17 5.51
C VAL A 80 13.65 2.10 7.04
N GLN A 81 14.59 1.34 7.60
CA GLN A 81 14.75 1.19 9.05
C GLN A 81 15.08 2.52 9.74
N ARG A 82 15.86 3.40 9.10
CA ARG A 82 16.08 4.75 9.61
C ARG A 82 14.79 5.57 9.62
N ALA A 83 14.02 5.58 8.54
CA ALA A 83 12.74 6.27 8.49
C ALA A 83 11.74 5.75 9.55
N ILE A 84 11.74 4.43 9.80
CA ILE A 84 10.93 3.81 10.85
C ILE A 84 11.40 4.27 12.24
N ARG A 85 12.71 4.32 12.51
CA ARG A 85 13.24 4.84 13.78
C ARG A 85 12.89 6.30 13.99
N ASP A 86 13.14 7.13 12.99
CA ASP A 86 13.00 8.58 13.07
C ASP A 86 11.52 9.00 13.15
N GLY A 87 10.61 8.27 12.48
CA GLY A 87 9.18 8.59 12.44
C GLY A 87 8.29 7.83 13.42
N PHE A 88 8.68 6.62 13.84
CA PHE A 88 7.82 5.69 14.58
C PHE A 88 8.51 5.02 15.79
N GLY A 89 9.67 5.53 16.21
CA GLY A 89 10.36 5.00 17.39
C GLY A 89 10.92 3.58 17.23
N GLY A 90 11.05 3.10 15.98
CA GLY A 90 11.73 1.83 15.66
C GLY A 90 10.81 0.67 15.31
N ALA A 91 9.49 0.82 15.42
CA ALA A 91 8.52 -0.15 14.94
C ALA A 91 7.37 0.55 14.20
N LEU A 92 7.18 0.21 12.94
CA LEU A 92 6.15 0.77 12.08
C LEU A 92 4.80 0.08 12.38
N PRO A 93 3.77 0.82 12.84
CA PRO A 93 2.46 0.23 13.10
C PRO A 93 1.80 -0.27 11.81
N ILE A 94 1.07 -1.38 11.89
CA ILE A 94 0.19 -1.84 10.80
C ILE A 94 -0.80 -0.73 10.45
N GLY A 95 -0.93 -0.40 9.17
CA GLY A 95 -1.72 0.75 8.70
C GLY A 95 -0.97 2.08 8.72
N SER A 96 0.35 2.05 8.87
CA SER A 96 1.24 3.18 8.60
C SER A 96 2.21 2.84 7.48
N ALA A 97 2.86 3.84 6.91
CA ALA A 97 3.88 3.63 5.89
C ALA A 97 5.03 4.64 6.02
N VAL A 98 6.19 4.26 5.50
CA VAL A 98 7.32 5.18 5.27
C VAL A 98 7.62 5.25 3.79
N CYS A 99 7.80 6.46 3.27
CA CYS A 99 8.23 6.71 1.90
C CYS A 99 9.68 7.18 1.91
N VAL A 100 10.58 6.46 1.25
CA VAL A 100 12.01 6.79 1.20
C VAL A 100 12.52 6.87 -0.24
N PRO A 101 13.49 7.75 -0.54
CA PRO A 101 14.19 7.72 -1.82
C PRO A 101 14.90 6.36 -2.03
N SER A 102 14.64 5.73 -3.17
CA SER A 102 15.26 4.44 -3.54
C SER A 102 16.76 4.59 -3.82
N GLY A 103 17.19 5.77 -4.28
CA GLY A 103 18.54 6.02 -4.81
C GLY A 103 18.76 5.47 -6.23
N ALA A 104 17.70 5.00 -6.90
CA ALA A 104 17.70 4.54 -8.27
C ALA A 104 16.84 5.45 -9.16
N ALA A 105 17.02 5.34 -10.48
CA ALA A 105 16.15 6.01 -11.45
C ALA A 105 14.75 5.38 -11.53
N ASN A 106 14.66 4.06 -11.28
CA ASN A 106 13.41 3.32 -11.25
C ASN A 106 13.43 2.26 -10.12
N PRO A 107 12.50 2.33 -9.15
CA PRO A 107 11.58 3.43 -8.90
C PRO A 107 12.36 4.60 -8.29
N LYS A 108 11.79 5.79 -8.20
CA LYS A 108 12.40 6.92 -7.45
C LYS A 108 12.20 6.75 -5.94
N PHE A 109 11.08 6.16 -5.55
CA PHE A 109 10.69 5.96 -4.16
C PHE A 109 10.39 4.50 -3.85
N LEU A 110 10.65 4.11 -2.61
CA LEU A 110 10.14 2.88 -2.02
C LEU A 110 9.20 3.26 -0.87
N ILE A 111 7.97 2.77 -0.93
CA ILE A 111 6.98 2.91 0.14
C ILE A 111 6.93 1.58 0.90
N SER A 112 7.36 1.59 2.16
CA SER A 112 7.32 0.41 3.04
C SER A 112 6.08 0.48 3.91
N THR A 113 5.29 -0.58 3.92
CA THR A 113 4.05 -0.69 4.71
C THR A 113 3.98 -2.07 5.37
N PRO A 114 3.79 -2.19 6.70
CA PRO A 114 3.88 -3.47 7.36
C PRO A 114 2.57 -4.24 7.23
N THR A 115 2.66 -5.48 6.75
CA THR A 115 1.52 -6.41 6.73
C THR A 115 1.51 -7.37 7.92
N MET A 116 2.56 -7.34 8.72
CA MET A 116 2.78 -8.17 9.90
C MET A 116 3.65 -7.45 10.92
N SER A 117 3.51 -7.80 12.20
CA SER A 117 4.38 -7.25 13.25
C SER A 117 5.75 -7.92 13.19
N GLN A 118 5.77 -9.25 13.03
CA GLN A 118 6.99 -10.05 12.91
C GLN A 118 6.99 -10.85 11.61
N SER A 119 8.18 -11.18 11.11
CA SER A 119 8.33 -12.00 9.91
C SER A 119 7.64 -13.36 10.06
N ALA A 120 6.95 -13.79 9.00
CA ALA A 120 6.25 -15.08 8.92
C ALA A 120 5.05 -15.24 9.87
N GLU A 121 4.50 -14.14 10.38
CA GLU A 121 3.23 -14.13 11.12
C GLU A 121 2.06 -14.54 10.19
N ASN A 122 1.13 -15.36 10.71
CA ASN A 122 -0.10 -15.69 10.01
C ASN A 122 -1.12 -14.57 10.20
N VAL A 123 -1.39 -13.83 9.12
CA VAL A 123 -2.28 -12.64 9.13
C VAL A 123 -3.56 -12.88 8.33
N ARG A 124 -3.89 -14.16 8.07
CA ARG A 124 -5.06 -14.59 7.29
C ARG A 124 -6.39 -14.02 7.78
N GLU A 125 -6.52 -13.80 9.09
CA GLU A 125 -7.76 -13.39 9.76
C GLU A 125 -7.71 -11.92 10.22
N THR A 126 -6.90 -11.09 9.54
CA THR A 126 -6.69 -9.70 9.94
C THR A 126 -7.03 -8.72 8.81
N LEU A 127 -7.18 -7.45 9.18
CA LEU A 127 -7.34 -6.34 8.23
C LEU A 127 -5.99 -5.79 7.73
N ASN A 128 -4.86 -6.43 8.06
CA ASN A 128 -3.53 -5.90 7.80
C ASN A 128 -3.31 -5.56 6.33
N VAL A 129 -3.87 -6.35 5.40
CA VAL A 129 -3.76 -6.09 3.97
C VAL A 129 -4.49 -4.80 3.56
N ALA A 130 -5.71 -4.57 4.06
CA ALA A 130 -6.47 -3.35 3.76
C ALA A 130 -5.79 -2.12 4.35
N LEU A 131 -5.36 -2.22 5.62
CA LEU A 131 -4.61 -1.18 6.33
C LEU A 131 -3.30 -0.84 5.61
N ALA A 132 -2.52 -1.86 5.23
CA ALA A 132 -1.25 -1.66 4.55
C ALA A 132 -1.43 -1.05 3.15
N CYS A 133 -2.44 -1.50 2.41
CA CYS A 133 -2.80 -0.94 1.11
C CYS A 133 -3.15 0.54 1.20
N ALA A 134 -4.07 0.88 2.10
CA ALA A 134 -4.49 2.26 2.28
C ALA A 134 -3.35 3.16 2.79
N ALA A 135 -2.48 2.64 3.66
CA ALA A 135 -1.31 3.37 4.15
C ALA A 135 -0.30 3.67 3.04
N ALA A 136 -0.09 2.75 2.10
CA ALA A 136 0.79 2.98 0.96
C ALA A 136 0.29 4.12 0.08
N PHE A 137 -1.01 4.15 -0.18
CA PHE A 137 -1.67 5.21 -0.90
C PHE A 137 -1.67 6.56 -0.15
N GLN A 138 -1.93 6.55 1.15
CA GLN A 138 -1.79 7.75 1.99
C GLN A 138 -0.35 8.28 1.99
N ALA A 139 0.67 7.42 1.91
CA ALA A 139 2.06 7.86 1.76
C ALA A 139 2.30 8.64 0.46
N VAL A 140 1.59 8.31 -0.62
CA VAL A 140 1.64 9.07 -1.88
C VAL A 140 1.07 10.47 -1.68
N HIS A 141 -0.09 10.59 -1.01
CA HIS A 141 -0.69 11.90 -0.69
C HIS A 141 0.29 12.76 0.12
N LEU A 142 0.82 12.25 1.23
CA LEU A 142 1.76 12.97 2.09
C LEU A 142 3.05 13.36 1.35
N GLN A 143 3.54 12.51 0.44
CA GLN A 143 4.72 12.80 -0.36
C GLN A 143 4.44 13.87 -1.42
N ASN A 144 3.26 13.84 -2.06
CA ASN A 144 2.86 14.83 -3.05
C ASN A 144 2.44 16.16 -2.41
N GLU A 145 2.00 16.20 -1.16
CA GLU A 145 1.83 17.45 -0.40
C GLU A 145 3.17 18.15 -0.18
N ARG A 146 4.24 17.39 0.12
CA ARG A 146 5.59 17.92 0.32
C ARG A 146 6.29 18.29 -0.99
N ALA A 147 6.09 17.48 -2.03
CA ALA A 147 6.67 17.65 -3.35
C ALA A 147 5.62 17.31 -4.43
N PRO A 148 4.81 18.29 -4.86
CA PRO A 148 3.73 18.07 -5.81
C PRO A 148 4.20 17.37 -7.09
N GLY A 149 3.49 16.31 -7.46
CA GLY A 149 3.79 15.51 -8.67
C GLY A 149 5.05 14.65 -8.56
N SER A 150 5.64 14.48 -7.36
CA SER A 150 6.82 13.62 -7.20
C SER A 150 6.51 12.13 -7.39
N ILE A 151 5.29 11.70 -7.08
CA ILE A 151 4.79 10.35 -7.37
C ILE A 151 3.51 10.46 -8.20
N THR A 152 3.58 10.05 -9.47
CA THR A 152 2.44 10.01 -10.41
C THR A 152 2.09 8.58 -10.82
N SER A 153 2.91 7.61 -10.44
CA SER A 153 2.70 6.20 -10.70
C SER A 153 3.22 5.32 -9.56
N ILE A 154 2.46 4.28 -9.20
CA ILE A 154 2.79 3.35 -8.11
C ILE A 154 2.59 1.90 -8.56
N ALA A 155 3.45 1.00 -8.10
CA ALA A 155 3.27 -0.45 -8.26
C ALA A 155 3.15 -1.16 -6.91
N LEU A 156 2.16 -2.05 -6.80
CA LEU A 156 1.91 -2.89 -5.63
C LEU A 156 1.95 -4.37 -6.01
N VAL A 157 2.28 -5.22 -5.05
CA VAL A 157 2.22 -6.68 -5.16
C VAL A 157 1.09 -7.28 -4.30
N GLY A 158 0.89 -8.60 -4.37
CA GLY A 158 0.00 -9.34 -3.48
C GLY A 158 0.43 -9.26 -2.03
N MET A 159 -0.22 -8.41 -1.25
CA MET A 159 0.10 -8.17 0.16
C MET A 159 -0.43 -9.32 1.05
N GLY A 160 0.42 -9.89 1.91
CA GLY A 160 0.03 -10.96 2.84
C GLY A 160 -0.28 -12.33 2.21
N ALA A 161 -0.28 -12.45 0.87
CA ALA A 161 -0.68 -13.68 0.17
C ALA A 161 0.34 -14.83 0.25
N ALA A 162 1.62 -14.52 0.51
CA ALA A 162 2.69 -15.52 0.65
C ALA A 162 2.83 -15.97 2.11
N THR A 163 3.76 -15.40 2.86
CA THR A 163 4.06 -15.75 4.25
C THR A 163 2.88 -15.52 5.19
N GLY A 164 2.04 -14.52 4.89
CA GLY A 164 0.85 -14.18 5.67
C GLY A 164 -0.34 -15.13 5.52
N LYS A 165 -0.29 -16.10 4.60
CA LYS A 165 -1.34 -17.12 4.35
C LYS A 165 -2.73 -16.57 4.02
N VAL A 166 -2.82 -15.30 3.61
CA VAL A 166 -4.07 -14.68 3.16
C VAL A 166 -4.48 -15.31 1.81
N PRO A 167 -5.70 -15.86 1.67
CA PRO A 167 -6.18 -16.36 0.39
C PRO A 167 -6.12 -15.27 -0.70
N PRO A 168 -5.75 -15.60 -1.95
CA PRO A 168 -5.66 -14.62 -3.04
C PRO A 168 -6.92 -13.76 -3.22
N GLN A 169 -8.11 -14.36 -3.12
CA GLN A 169 -9.37 -13.62 -3.22
C GLN A 169 -9.56 -12.61 -2.08
N VAL A 170 -9.22 -13.00 -0.85
CA VAL A 170 -9.30 -12.13 0.33
C VAL A 170 -8.27 -11.00 0.22
N CYS A 171 -7.05 -11.32 -0.21
CA CYS A 171 -6.01 -10.33 -0.50
C CYS A 171 -6.50 -9.29 -1.51
N ALA A 172 -7.08 -9.73 -2.64
CA ALA A 172 -7.59 -8.85 -3.68
C ALA A 172 -8.74 -7.96 -3.18
N ASN A 173 -9.70 -8.54 -2.43
CA ASN A 173 -10.82 -7.80 -1.85
C ASN A 173 -10.36 -6.73 -0.84
N LEU A 174 -9.39 -7.06 0.02
CA LEU A 174 -8.83 -6.13 1.01
C LEU A 174 -7.98 -5.02 0.35
N MET A 175 -7.22 -5.36 -0.69
CA MET A 175 -6.49 -4.37 -1.48
C MET A 175 -7.45 -3.41 -2.19
N TRP A 176 -8.55 -3.92 -2.74
CA TRP A 176 -9.58 -3.10 -3.35
C TRP A 176 -10.24 -2.15 -2.33
N ALA A 177 -10.55 -2.64 -1.13
CA ALA A 177 -11.09 -1.80 -0.05
C ALA A 177 -10.12 -0.64 0.28
N GLY A 178 -8.82 -0.93 0.45
CA GLY A 178 -7.81 0.11 0.68
C GLY A 178 -7.61 1.07 -0.50
N TYR A 179 -7.72 0.58 -1.74
CA TYR A 179 -7.64 1.41 -2.95
C TYR A 179 -8.80 2.39 -3.08
N THR A 180 -10.04 1.96 -2.83
CA THR A 180 -11.20 2.85 -2.97
C THR A 180 -11.16 4.04 -2.02
N LEU A 181 -10.58 3.85 -0.83
CA LEU A 181 -10.41 4.94 0.14
C LEU A 181 -9.44 6.02 -0.35
N PHE A 182 -8.40 5.64 -1.10
CA PHE A 182 -7.40 6.55 -1.62
C PHE A 182 -7.95 7.56 -2.64
N GLN A 183 -8.86 7.10 -3.52
CA GLN A 183 -9.43 7.96 -4.56
C GLN A 183 -10.30 9.07 -3.97
N ASP A 184 -10.95 8.78 -2.85
CA ASP A 184 -12.02 9.63 -2.33
C ASP A 184 -11.52 10.57 -1.21
N TYR A 185 -10.40 10.23 -0.53
CA TYR A 185 -9.97 10.94 0.67
C TYR A 185 -8.46 10.89 0.93
N SER A 186 -7.95 11.96 1.53
CA SER A 186 -6.60 12.06 2.10
C SER A 186 -6.72 12.35 3.60
N PHE A 187 -6.03 11.59 4.43
CA PHE A 187 -6.06 11.73 5.89
C PHE A 187 -5.01 12.71 6.37
N ALA A 188 -5.20 13.28 7.56
CA ALA A 188 -4.16 14.11 8.19
C ALA A 188 -2.96 13.27 8.65
N ASP A 189 -3.23 12.07 9.15
CA ASP A 189 -2.24 11.12 9.63
C ASP A 189 -2.70 9.66 9.46
N TYR A 190 -1.81 8.73 9.83
CA TYR A 190 -2.11 7.30 9.75
C TYR A 190 -3.04 6.83 10.87
N ASP A 191 -3.22 7.58 11.95
CA ASP A 191 -4.05 7.18 13.09
C ASP A 191 -5.53 7.33 12.73
N GLU A 192 -5.89 8.44 12.09
CA GLU A 192 -7.22 8.70 11.52
C GLU A 192 -7.58 7.68 10.43
N LEU A 193 -6.61 7.36 9.56
CA LEU A 193 -6.75 6.32 8.54
C LEU A 193 -7.10 4.97 9.18
N ARG A 194 -6.31 4.53 10.17
CA ARG A 194 -6.54 3.24 10.86
C ARG A 194 -7.89 3.22 11.55
N ALA A 195 -8.23 4.28 12.29
CA ALA A 195 -9.52 4.39 12.97
C ALA A 195 -10.70 4.26 11.98
N THR A 196 -10.61 4.92 10.82
CA THR A 196 -11.65 4.87 9.79
C THR A 196 -11.83 3.47 9.21
N ILE A 197 -10.73 2.79 8.90
CA ILE A 197 -10.78 1.42 8.34
C ILE A 197 -11.30 0.45 9.40
N CYS A 198 -10.80 0.50 10.63
CA CYS A 198 -11.23 -0.39 11.70
C CYS A 198 -12.69 -0.17 12.09
N ALA A 199 -13.21 1.06 12.06
CA ALA A 199 -14.62 1.33 12.38
C ALA A 199 -15.59 0.71 11.36
N GLN A 200 -15.17 0.54 10.10
CA GLN A 200 -16.04 0.07 9.02
C GLN A 200 -15.80 -1.40 8.66
N LEU A 201 -14.61 -1.92 8.93
CA LEU A 201 -14.23 -3.30 8.65
C LEU A 201 -14.04 -4.15 9.91
N GLY A 202 -14.12 -3.56 11.11
CA GLY A 202 -13.81 -4.21 12.39
C GLY A 202 -14.77 -5.34 12.77
N ASP A 203 -16.05 -5.23 12.38
CA ASP A 203 -17.06 -6.27 12.62
C ASP A 203 -17.02 -7.44 11.60
N ILE A 204 -16.01 -7.48 10.73
CA ILE A 204 -15.87 -8.51 9.67
C ILE A 204 -15.36 -9.86 10.23
N GLU A 205 -15.78 -10.25 11.44
CA GLU A 205 -15.57 -11.61 11.97
C GLU A 205 -16.13 -12.69 11.02
N SER A 206 -17.03 -12.31 10.09
CA SER A 206 -17.37 -13.07 8.88
C SER A 206 -16.72 -12.45 7.63
N ARG A 207 -15.52 -12.94 7.32
CA ARG A 207 -14.63 -12.53 6.21
C ARG A 207 -15.32 -12.13 4.90
N PRO A 208 -14.75 -11.18 4.13
CA PRO A 208 -15.30 -10.79 2.84
C PRO A 208 -14.97 -11.85 1.78
N VAL A 209 -15.89 -12.78 1.55
CA VAL A 209 -16.03 -13.40 0.22
C VAL A 209 -16.28 -12.30 -0.83
N GLN A 210 -16.86 -11.17 -0.40
CA GLN A 210 -17.22 -10.01 -1.19
C GLN A 210 -16.43 -8.76 -0.77
N ARG A 211 -15.88 -8.01 -1.74
CA ARG A 211 -15.22 -6.72 -1.49
C ARG A 211 -16.15 -5.71 -0.80
N VAL A 212 -15.61 -4.90 0.10
CA VAL A 212 -16.33 -3.87 0.86
C VAL A 212 -15.74 -2.51 0.53
N ARG A 213 -16.57 -1.54 0.15
CA ARG A 213 -16.13 -0.16 -0.11
C ARG A 213 -16.14 0.61 1.20
N ILE A 214 -15.01 1.24 1.53
CA ILE A 214 -14.90 2.08 2.72
C ILE A 214 -15.51 3.44 2.41
N THR A 215 -16.43 3.89 3.27
CA THR A 215 -17.04 5.21 3.16
C THR A 215 -16.05 6.25 3.70
N PRO A 216 -15.67 7.28 2.92
CA PRO A 216 -14.84 8.36 3.42
C PRO A 216 -15.47 9.08 4.63
N PRO A 217 -14.67 9.55 5.60
CA PRO A 217 -15.18 10.45 6.62
C PRO A 217 -15.80 11.70 6.00
N ALA A 218 -16.81 12.27 6.67
CA ALA A 218 -17.30 13.59 6.29
C ALA A 218 -16.16 14.60 6.47
N ARG A 219 -15.72 15.26 5.38
CA ARG A 219 -14.67 16.31 5.47
C ARG A 219 -15.09 17.33 6.52
N PRO A 220 -14.28 17.60 7.56
CA PRO A 220 -14.58 18.70 8.47
C PRO A 220 -14.64 19.99 7.65
N ALA A 221 -15.70 20.78 7.85
CA ALA A 221 -15.84 22.10 7.21
C ALA A 221 -14.57 22.90 7.53
N GLY A 222 -13.80 23.22 6.48
CA GLY A 222 -12.41 23.65 6.62
C GLY A 222 -12.20 24.77 7.63
N ARG A 223 -11.15 24.65 8.45
CA ARG A 223 -10.55 25.81 9.08
C ARG A 223 -9.94 26.66 7.96
N ARG A 224 -10.61 27.78 7.69
CA ARG A 224 -10.09 28.90 6.87
C ARG A 224 -8.82 29.47 7.48
#